data_AF-E9I502-F1
#
_entry.id   AF-E9I502-F1
#
_cell.length_a   1.000
_cell.length_b   1.000
_cell.length_c   1.000
_cell.angle_alpha   90.00
_cell.angle_beta   90.00
_cell.angle_gamma   90.00
#
_symmetry.space_group_name_H-M   'P 1'
#
loop_
_entity.id
_entity.type
_entity.pdbx_description
1 polymer ?
#
loop_
_entity_poly.entity_id
_entity_poly.type
_entity_poly.pdbx_seq_one_letter_code
_entity_poly.pdbx_strand_id
1 'polypeptide(L)'
;MPIVYSRSEILACRPRQCPKLSLSLHSYRLLRLRCLLTRLRTSRSVKRRRRVGTRFCLINTGSVVNKLESFTTVFSDHSPDVVALTETWLTHDNGDQILSTMVPGGFSFIQVPRPSSRRGGGVAVVFKSTIAATLVADSQAYDSFEHIDVRLKFGTRTLRLLVVYRPPRCSESDFLRDFSLVLEILLVTRDDVLIVADFNLHVD
;
A
#
# COMPACT_ATOMS: atom_id res chain seq x y z
N MET A 1 -12.40 0.50 -4.16
CA MET A 1 -11.70 -0.66 -4.77
C MET A 1 -10.23 -0.54 -4.39
N PRO A 2 -9.59 -1.59 -3.85
CA PRO A 2 -8.16 -1.59 -3.59
C PRO A 2 -7.39 -1.51 -4.91
N ILE A 3 -6.39 -0.63 -4.97
CA ILE A 3 -5.57 -0.41 -6.16
C ILE A 3 -4.13 -0.80 -5.85
N VAL A 4 -3.47 -1.48 -6.79
CA VAL A 4 -2.08 -1.94 -6.65
C VAL A 4 -1.28 -1.43 -7.85
N TYR A 5 -0.15 -0.78 -7.60
CA TYR A 5 0.79 -0.35 -8.64
C TYR A 5 2.20 -0.89 -8.40
N SER A 6 2.74 -1.56 -9.41
CA SER A 6 4.14 -1.94 -9.50
C SER A 6 4.99 -0.83 -10.11
N ARG A 7 6.31 -0.85 -9.86
CA ARG A 7 7.27 0.05 -10.52
C ARG A 7 7.09 0.11 -12.04
N SER A 8 6.84 -1.02 -12.70
CA SER A 8 6.59 -1.07 -14.15
C SER A 8 5.36 -0.27 -14.56
N GLU A 9 4.27 -0.34 -13.78
CA GLU A 9 3.04 0.41 -14.07
C GLU A 9 3.26 1.92 -13.83
N ILE A 10 3.98 2.27 -12.76
CA ILE A 10 4.35 3.67 -12.48
C ILE A 10 5.23 4.23 -13.62
N LEU A 11 6.25 3.48 -14.07
CA LEU A 11 7.12 3.90 -15.17
C LEU A 11 6.41 3.96 -16.53
N ALA A 12 5.42 3.09 -16.77
CA ALA A 12 4.61 3.11 -17.99
C ALA A 12 3.71 4.35 -18.08
N CYS A 13 3.47 5.04 -16.97
CA CYS A 13 2.70 6.29 -16.91
C CYS A 13 3.53 7.53 -17.24
N ARG A 14 4.82 7.39 -17.62
CA ARG A 14 5.65 8.54 -17.99
C ARG A 14 5.05 9.30 -19.18
N PRO A 15 4.80 10.62 -19.05
CA PRO A 15 4.61 11.47 -20.22
C PRO A 15 5.90 11.47 -21.05
N ARG A 16 5.78 11.30 -22.37
CA ARG A 16 6.92 11.41 -23.29
C ARG A 16 7.49 12.84 -23.17
N GLN A 17 8.69 12.97 -22.60
CA GLN A 17 9.62 14.12 -22.66
C GLN A 17 9.02 15.55 -22.59
N CYS A 18 9.05 16.15 -21.38
CA CYS A 18 9.23 17.59 -21.03
C CYS A 18 8.27 18.67 -21.61
N PRO A 19 8.30 19.94 -21.12
CA PRO A 19 8.31 20.49 -19.76
C PRO A 19 7.01 21.30 -19.47
N LYS A 20 6.75 21.62 -18.19
CA LYS A 20 5.53 22.27 -17.64
C LYS A 20 4.41 21.26 -17.29
N LEU A 21 4.45 20.79 -16.06
CA LEU A 21 3.43 19.95 -15.44
C LEU A 21 2.11 20.74 -15.30
N SER A 22 1.22 20.57 -16.28
CA SER A 22 -0.23 20.59 -16.02
C SER A 22 -0.75 19.17 -16.28
N LEU A 23 -0.61 18.30 -15.29
CA LEU A 23 -1.20 16.96 -15.35
C LEU A 23 -2.73 17.11 -15.22
N SER A 24 -3.43 17.12 -16.35
CA SER A 24 -4.90 17.17 -16.36
C SER A 24 -5.47 15.82 -15.90
N LEU A 25 -6.67 15.86 -15.29
CA LEU A 25 -7.51 14.73 -14.88
C LEU A 25 -7.58 13.58 -15.91
N HIS A 26 -7.36 13.88 -17.18
CA HIS A 26 -7.35 12.90 -18.28
C HIS A 26 -6.21 11.87 -18.18
N SER A 27 -5.07 12.22 -17.59
CA SER A 27 -3.92 11.32 -17.43
C SER A 27 -4.18 10.25 -16.37
N TYR A 28 -4.95 10.58 -15.33
CA TYR A 28 -5.37 9.64 -14.29
C TYR A 28 -6.47 8.67 -14.78
N ARG A 29 -7.31 9.07 -15.76
CA ARG A 29 -8.29 8.17 -16.39
C ARG A 29 -7.63 7.01 -17.17
N LEU A 30 -6.45 7.22 -17.76
CA LEU A 30 -5.73 6.17 -18.49
C LEU A 30 -5.09 5.10 -17.59
N LEU A 31 -4.84 5.43 -16.32
CA LEU A 31 -4.42 4.44 -15.31
C LEU A 31 -5.51 3.36 -15.09
N ARG A 32 -6.78 3.70 -15.33
CA ARG A 32 -7.94 2.80 -15.15
C ARG A 32 -8.12 1.78 -16.27
N LEU A 33 -7.56 2.01 -17.46
CA LEU A 33 -7.78 1.15 -18.65
C LEU A 33 -6.70 0.06 -18.85
N ARG A 34 -5.60 0.08 -18.09
CA ARG A 34 -4.52 -0.92 -18.20
C ARG A 34 -4.31 -1.83 -17.00
N CYS A 35 -4.96 -1.59 -15.85
CA CYS A 35 -4.95 -2.51 -14.70
C CYS A 35 -5.87 -3.75 -14.88
N LEU A 36 -6.21 -4.11 -16.13
CA LEU A 36 -6.82 -5.39 -16.45
C LEU A 36 -5.72 -6.46 -16.56
N LEU A 37 -5.53 -7.22 -15.48
CA LEU A 37 -4.91 -8.54 -15.46
C LEU A 37 -3.56 -8.66 -16.21
N THR A 38 -2.43 -8.37 -15.56
CA THR A 38 -1.22 -9.10 -15.92
C THR A 38 -1.28 -10.50 -15.31
N ARG A 39 -2.09 -11.38 -15.94
CA ARG A 39 -1.77 -12.81 -15.99
C ARG A 39 -0.32 -12.91 -16.46
N LEU A 40 0.54 -13.52 -15.63
CA LEU A 40 1.89 -13.91 -16.04
C LEU A 40 1.79 -14.91 -17.20
N ARG A 41 1.75 -14.41 -18.44
CA ARG A 41 2.04 -15.21 -19.64
C ARG A 41 3.53 -15.07 -19.91
N THR A 42 4.29 -16.10 -19.55
CA THR A 42 5.54 -16.41 -20.26
C THR A 42 5.38 -17.77 -20.90
N SER A 43 5.08 -17.78 -22.19
CA SER A 43 5.34 -18.94 -23.03
C SER A 43 6.85 -19.03 -23.25
N ARG A 44 7.47 -20.07 -22.69
CA ARG A 44 8.55 -20.89 -23.24
C ARG A 44 8.97 -21.86 -22.15
N SER A 45 8.86 -23.15 -22.46
CA SER A 45 9.06 -24.26 -21.54
C SER A 45 10.53 -24.36 -21.14
N VAL A 46 10.87 -23.79 -19.99
CA VAL A 46 12.08 -24.13 -19.24
C VAL A 46 11.56 -24.68 -17.91
N LYS A 47 12.00 -25.88 -17.51
CA LYS A 47 11.66 -26.49 -16.20
C LYS A 47 12.07 -25.54 -15.08
N ARG A 48 11.16 -24.64 -14.69
CA ARG A 48 11.40 -23.57 -13.72
C ARG A 48 11.07 -24.13 -12.34
N ARG A 49 12.06 -24.21 -11.45
CA ARG A 49 11.82 -24.39 -10.00
C ARG A 49 10.69 -23.45 -9.59
N ARG A 50 9.63 -23.96 -8.94
CA ARG A 50 8.53 -23.14 -8.41
C ARG A 50 9.13 -22.03 -7.54
N ARG A 51 9.16 -20.81 -8.06
CA ARG A 51 9.49 -19.63 -7.24
C ARG A 51 8.30 -19.45 -6.31
N VAL A 52 8.48 -19.73 -5.02
CA VAL A 52 7.51 -19.33 -4.00
C VAL A 52 7.52 -17.81 -4.01
N GLY A 53 6.44 -17.20 -4.52
CA GLY A 53 6.28 -15.75 -4.57
C GLY A 53 5.82 -15.23 -3.20
N THR A 54 6.26 -14.02 -2.84
CA THR A 54 5.75 -13.33 -1.64
C THR A 54 4.27 -13.02 -1.81
N ARG A 55 3.46 -13.35 -0.80
CA ARG A 55 2.01 -13.11 -0.78
C ARG A 55 1.69 -11.81 -0.06
N PHE A 56 1.12 -10.88 -0.80
CA PHE A 56 0.66 -9.58 -0.30
C PHE A 56 -0.87 -9.54 -0.26
N CYS A 57 -1.42 -8.91 0.77
CA CYS A 57 -2.85 -8.65 0.91
C CYS A 57 -3.07 -7.19 1.30
N LEU A 58 -4.15 -6.57 0.80
CA LEU A 58 -4.63 -5.26 1.23
C LEU A 58 -6.06 -5.44 1.77
N ILE A 59 -6.30 -4.97 2.99
CA ILE A 59 -7.60 -5.08 3.66
C ILE A 59 -8.01 -3.70 4.17
N ASN A 60 -9.18 -3.24 3.72
CA ASN A 60 -9.86 -2.14 4.40
C ASN A 60 -10.66 -2.71 5.58
N THR A 61 -10.20 -2.44 6.80
CA THR A 61 -10.79 -3.02 7.99
C THR A 61 -12.03 -2.28 8.47
N GLY A 62 -12.21 -0.99 8.20
CA GLY A 62 -13.36 -0.24 8.70
C GLY A 62 -13.57 -0.42 10.21
N SER A 63 -12.45 -0.40 10.96
CA SER A 63 -12.23 -0.94 12.32
C SER A 63 -11.67 -2.35 12.36
N VAL A 64 -10.38 -2.48 12.73
CA VAL A 64 -9.72 -3.78 12.95
C VAL A 64 -10.44 -4.56 14.06
N VAL A 65 -10.85 -3.87 15.13
CA VAL A 65 -11.51 -4.50 16.29
C VAL A 65 -12.81 -5.18 15.89
N ASN A 66 -13.59 -4.58 14.98
CA ASN A 66 -14.87 -5.13 14.56
C ASN A 66 -14.74 -6.27 13.54
N LYS A 67 -13.57 -6.41 12.90
CA LYS A 67 -13.31 -7.40 11.85
C LYS A 67 -12.26 -8.43 12.25
N LEU A 68 -12.11 -8.70 13.55
CA LEU A 68 -11.11 -9.65 14.05
C LEU A 68 -11.24 -11.02 13.39
N GLU A 69 -12.46 -11.54 13.25
CA GLU A 69 -12.72 -12.84 12.60
C GLU A 69 -12.29 -12.84 11.12
N SER A 70 -12.63 -11.79 10.37
CA SER A 70 -12.19 -11.66 8.97
C SER A 70 -10.67 -11.46 8.85
N PHE A 71 -10.05 -10.82 9.85
CA PHE A 71 -8.61 -10.65 9.89
C PHE A 71 -7.91 -11.99 10.14
N THR A 72 -8.36 -12.79 11.10
CA THR A 72 -7.75 -14.09 11.42
C THR A 72 -7.95 -15.11 10.30
N THR A 73 -9.10 -15.14 9.62
CA THR A 73 -9.34 -16.03 8.47
C THR A 73 -8.38 -15.75 7.32
N VAL A 74 -7.98 -14.49 7.11
CA VAL A 74 -6.95 -14.16 6.10
C VAL A 74 -5.63 -14.87 6.40
N PHE A 75 -5.20 -14.94 7.67
CA PHE A 75 -3.96 -15.65 8.02
C PHE A 75 -4.07 -17.15 7.82
N SER A 76 -5.20 -17.74 8.19
CA SER A 76 -5.45 -19.18 8.06
C SER A 76 -5.57 -19.61 6.60
N ASP A 77 -6.42 -18.95 5.82
CA ASP A 77 -6.82 -19.41 4.48
C ASP A 77 -5.79 -19.03 3.41
N HIS A 78 -5.16 -17.86 3.55
CA HIS A 78 -4.31 -17.29 2.50
C HIS A 78 -2.82 -17.32 2.85
N SER A 79 -2.49 -17.52 4.13
CA SER A 79 -1.13 -17.52 4.69
C SER A 79 -0.22 -16.41 4.14
N PRO A 80 -0.65 -15.13 4.23
CA PRO A 80 0.07 -14.00 3.67
C PRO A 80 1.46 -13.85 4.29
N ASP A 81 2.37 -13.23 3.54
CA ASP A 81 3.68 -12.82 4.04
C ASP A 81 3.64 -11.37 4.54
N VAL A 82 2.83 -10.53 3.89
CA VAL A 82 2.61 -9.12 4.21
C VAL A 82 1.14 -8.75 4.02
N VAL A 83 0.56 -8.04 4.97
CA VAL A 83 -0.82 -7.55 4.97
C VAL A 83 -0.79 -6.04 5.22
N ALA A 84 -1.25 -5.27 4.25
CA ALA A 84 -1.51 -3.85 4.39
C ALA A 84 -2.96 -3.64 4.87
N LEU A 85 -3.13 -2.80 5.88
CA LEU A 85 -4.41 -2.46 6.48
C LEU A 85 -4.70 -0.97 6.28
N THR A 86 -5.91 -0.66 5.86
CA THR A 86 -6.44 0.71 5.82
C THR A 86 -7.70 0.79 6.69
N GLU A 87 -8.04 2.00 7.17
CA GLU A 87 -9.16 2.21 8.09
C GLU A 87 -9.04 1.35 9.35
N THR A 88 -7.87 1.41 9.99
CA THR A 88 -7.60 0.57 11.17
C THR A 88 -8.43 0.99 12.38
N TRP A 89 -8.74 2.29 12.47
CA TRP A 89 -9.46 2.94 13.56
C TRP A 89 -8.75 2.88 14.91
N LEU A 90 -7.44 2.66 14.87
CA LEU A 90 -6.59 2.59 16.04
C LEU A 90 -6.03 3.97 16.38
N THR A 91 -5.92 4.26 17.67
CA THR A 91 -5.40 5.53 18.18
C THR A 91 -3.98 5.36 18.71
N HIS A 92 -3.27 6.46 18.92
CA HIS A 92 -1.93 6.42 19.54
C HIS A 92 -1.95 5.82 20.95
N ASP A 93 -3.07 5.94 21.67
CA ASP A 93 -3.16 5.54 23.08
C ASP A 93 -3.21 4.02 23.27
N ASN A 94 -3.85 3.30 22.34
CA ASN A 94 -4.12 1.87 22.48
C ASN A 94 -3.86 1.03 21.22
N GLY A 95 -3.46 1.65 20.12
CA GLY A 95 -3.32 0.97 18.84
C GLY A 95 -2.31 -0.17 18.89
N ASP A 96 -1.13 0.05 19.49
CA ASP A 96 -0.08 -0.97 19.55
C ASP A 96 -0.50 -2.15 20.44
N GLN A 97 -1.17 -1.87 21.55
CA GLN A 97 -1.70 -2.91 22.44
C GLN A 97 -2.73 -3.78 21.73
N ILE A 98 -3.67 -3.17 21.00
CA ILE A 98 -4.68 -3.90 20.23
C ILE A 98 -4.02 -4.76 19.15
N LEU A 99 -3.11 -4.20 18.34
CA LEU A 99 -2.42 -4.98 17.30
C LEU A 99 -1.58 -6.11 17.88
N SER A 100 -0.90 -5.90 19.01
CA SER A 100 -0.09 -6.94 19.66
C SER A 100 -0.91 -8.16 20.08
N THR A 101 -2.20 -7.97 20.40
CA THR A 101 -3.12 -9.04 20.79
C THR A 101 -3.75 -9.73 19.58
N MET A 102 -3.98 -8.99 18.49
CA MET A 102 -4.67 -9.48 17.30
C MET A 102 -3.74 -10.10 16.26
N VAL A 103 -2.51 -9.60 16.14
CA VAL A 103 -1.52 -10.10 15.18
C VAL A 103 -1.03 -11.48 15.63
N PRO A 104 -1.11 -12.51 14.78
CA PRO A 104 -0.70 -13.85 15.17
C PRO A 104 0.81 -13.95 15.41
N GLY A 105 1.20 -14.92 16.23
CA GLY A 105 2.61 -15.22 16.48
C GLY A 105 3.41 -15.46 15.18
N GLY A 106 4.65 -14.96 15.13
CA GLY A 106 5.50 -15.02 13.94
C GLY A 106 5.27 -13.88 12.95
N PHE A 107 4.45 -12.89 13.31
CA PHE A 107 4.28 -11.64 12.61
C PHE A 107 4.66 -10.45 13.49
N SER A 108 5.04 -9.37 12.82
CA SER A 108 5.35 -8.06 13.38
C SER A 108 4.53 -7.03 12.63
N PHE A 109 4.39 -5.83 13.20
CA PHE A 109 3.59 -4.77 12.60
C PHE A 109 4.24 -3.40 12.75
N ILE A 110 3.86 -2.50 11.85
CA ILE A 110 4.12 -1.06 11.91
C ILE A 110 2.79 -0.36 11.64
N GLN A 111 2.46 0.68 12.39
CA GLN A 111 1.24 1.45 12.17
C GLN A 111 1.47 2.96 12.17
N VAL A 112 0.59 3.65 11.45
CA VAL A 112 0.34 5.08 11.58
C VAL A 112 -1.10 5.18 12.11
N PRO A 113 -1.26 5.40 13.42
CA PRO A 113 -2.58 5.50 14.03
C PRO A 113 -3.36 6.70 13.48
N ARG A 114 -4.68 6.64 13.59
CA ARG A 114 -5.49 7.82 13.28
C ARG A 114 -5.27 8.90 14.35
N PRO A 115 -5.40 10.19 14.00
CA PRO A 115 -5.49 11.25 14.98
C PRO A 115 -6.75 11.10 15.85
N SER A 116 -6.60 11.21 17.18
CA SER A 116 -7.70 10.97 18.15
C SER A 116 -8.91 11.90 17.96
N SER A 117 -8.75 13.04 17.28
CA SER A 117 -9.82 14.00 16.99
C SER A 117 -10.74 13.61 15.82
N ARG A 118 -10.47 12.48 15.13
CA ARG A 118 -11.21 12.08 13.92
C ARG A 118 -11.85 10.70 14.08
N ARG A 119 -13.04 10.54 13.51
CA ARG A 119 -13.70 9.23 13.35
C ARG A 119 -13.18 8.58 12.06
N GLY A 120 -12.54 7.43 12.20
CA GLY A 120 -11.98 6.65 11.10
C GLY A 120 -10.55 6.99 10.74
N GLY A 121 -10.00 6.32 9.73
CA GLY A 121 -8.59 6.40 9.35
C GLY A 121 -7.71 5.36 10.05
N GLY A 122 -6.41 5.62 10.01
CA GLY A 122 -5.32 4.74 10.42
C GLY A 122 -4.92 3.77 9.31
N VAL A 123 -3.62 3.55 9.20
CA VAL A 123 -3.02 2.54 8.30
C VAL A 123 -2.02 1.67 9.08
N ALA A 124 -1.86 0.42 8.68
CA ALA A 124 -0.87 -0.48 9.26
C ALA A 124 -0.32 -1.47 8.24
N VAL A 125 0.88 -1.98 8.51
CA VAL A 125 1.49 -3.08 7.76
C VAL A 125 1.83 -4.18 8.76
N VAL A 126 1.27 -5.36 8.56
CA VAL A 126 1.58 -6.59 9.30
C VAL A 126 2.41 -7.47 8.38
N PHE A 127 3.51 -8.03 8.87
CA PHE A 127 4.46 -8.80 8.05
C PHE A 127 5.09 -9.92 8.87
N LYS A 128 5.50 -11.02 8.22
CA LYS A 128 6.21 -12.10 8.92
C LYS A 128 7.48 -11.58 9.58
N SER A 129 7.76 -12.00 10.80
CA SER A 129 8.95 -11.58 11.57
C SER A 129 10.28 -12.00 10.91
N THR A 130 10.25 -12.89 9.91
CA THR A 130 11.41 -13.22 9.07
C THR A 130 11.74 -12.14 8.03
N ILE A 131 10.87 -11.14 7.86
CA ILE A 131 11.05 -10.00 6.95
C ILE A 131 11.51 -8.82 7.79
N ALA A 132 12.69 -8.26 7.48
CA ALA A 132 13.11 -7.01 8.12
C ALA A 132 12.36 -5.84 7.49
N ALA A 133 11.74 -5.00 8.32
CA ALA A 133 11.00 -3.82 7.90
C ALA A 133 11.63 -2.56 8.48
N THR A 134 11.79 -1.53 7.64
CA THR A 134 12.34 -0.23 8.05
C THR A 134 11.50 0.89 7.47
N LEU A 135 11.04 1.81 8.32
CA LEU A 135 10.35 3.02 7.87
C LEU A 135 11.29 3.88 7.03
N VAL A 136 10.77 4.50 5.98
CA VAL A 136 11.51 5.49 5.20
C VAL A 136 11.52 6.81 5.98
N ALA A 137 12.69 7.19 6.49
CA ALA A 137 12.87 8.32 7.42
C ALA A 137 12.39 9.67 6.86
N ASP A 138 12.56 9.91 5.57
CA ASP A 138 12.21 11.19 4.92
C ASP A 138 10.77 11.22 4.36
N SER A 139 9.88 10.40 4.91
CA SER A 139 8.48 10.38 4.51
C SER A 139 7.78 11.66 4.97
N GLN A 140 7.55 12.59 4.03
CA GLN A 140 6.72 13.77 4.26
C GLN A 140 5.30 13.38 4.68
N ALA A 141 4.73 14.09 5.65
CA ALA A 141 3.33 13.98 6.01
C ALA A 141 2.45 14.79 5.03
N TYR A 142 1.28 14.25 4.71
CA TYR A 142 0.30 14.89 3.83
C TYR A 142 -1.04 15.00 4.55
N ASP A 143 -1.75 16.12 4.39
CA ASP A 143 -3.08 16.30 4.97
C ASP A 143 -4.17 15.61 4.14
N SER A 144 -3.90 15.37 2.85
CA SER A 144 -4.87 14.83 1.89
C SER A 144 -5.01 13.31 1.95
N PHE A 145 -4.06 12.59 2.54
CA PHE A 145 -4.10 11.13 2.72
C PHE A 145 -3.22 10.66 3.88
N GLU A 146 -3.46 9.44 4.33
CA GLU A 146 -2.65 8.74 5.32
C GLU A 146 -1.83 7.65 4.63
N HIS A 147 -0.59 7.44 5.05
CA HIS A 147 0.29 6.45 4.43
C HIS A 147 1.33 5.84 5.36
N ILE A 148 1.85 4.68 4.94
CA ILE A 148 3.07 4.06 5.47
C ILE A 148 4.01 3.80 4.31
N ASP A 149 5.24 4.29 4.41
CA ASP A 149 6.32 3.98 3.49
C ASP A 149 7.39 3.14 4.20
N VAL A 150 7.51 1.88 3.79
CA VAL A 150 8.36 0.89 4.46
C VAL A 150 9.21 0.13 3.44
N ARG A 151 10.50 -0.03 3.74
CA ARG A 151 11.38 -0.96 3.03
C ARG A 151 11.34 -2.31 3.71
N LEU A 152 10.89 -3.32 2.97
CA LEU A 152 10.81 -4.72 3.36
C LEU A 152 11.98 -5.49 2.74
N LYS A 153 12.75 -6.19 3.56
CA LYS A 153 13.89 -7.00 3.12
C LYS A 153 13.58 -8.49 3.24
N PHE A 154 13.60 -9.16 2.09
CA PHE A 154 13.39 -10.59 1.92
C PHE A 154 14.73 -11.26 1.56
N GLY A 155 15.53 -11.58 2.58
CA GLY A 155 16.90 -12.07 2.36
C GLY A 155 17.78 -11.03 1.65
N THR A 156 18.15 -11.30 0.40
CA THR A 156 18.97 -10.40 -0.43
C THR A 156 18.16 -9.40 -1.26
N ARG A 157 16.83 -9.50 -1.26
CA ARG A 157 15.94 -8.61 -2.01
C ARG A 157 15.31 -7.57 -1.10
N THR A 158 15.09 -6.38 -1.63
CA THR A 158 14.39 -5.30 -0.94
C THR A 158 13.24 -4.81 -1.79
N LEU A 159 12.09 -4.58 -1.17
CA LEU A 159 10.90 -3.99 -1.77
C LEU A 159 10.50 -2.79 -0.93
N ARG A 160 10.27 -1.64 -1.56
CA ARG A 160 9.63 -0.49 -0.92
C ARG A 160 8.11 -0.60 -1.10
N LEU A 161 7.40 -0.77 0.01
CA LEU A 161 5.95 -0.83 0.06
C LEU A 161 5.43 0.53 0.53
N LEU A 162 4.60 1.15 -0.31
CA LEU A 162 3.83 2.33 0.05
C LEU A 162 2.36 1.94 0.19
N VAL A 163 1.82 2.05 1.41
CA VAL A 163 0.39 1.89 1.68
C VAL A 163 -0.25 3.27 1.73
N VAL A 164 -1.31 3.51 0.96
CA VAL A 164 -1.98 4.83 0.91
C VAL A 164 -3.48 4.68 1.18
N TYR A 165 -4.02 5.50 2.06
CA TYR A 165 -5.45 5.62 2.31
C TYR A 165 -5.87 7.08 2.19
N ARG A 166 -6.81 7.39 1.30
CA ARG A 166 -7.40 8.73 1.21
C ARG A 166 -8.71 8.77 2.00
N PRO A 167 -8.81 9.59 3.06
CA PRO A 167 -10.08 9.84 3.72
C PRO A 167 -11.12 10.43 2.76
N PRO A 168 -12.40 10.00 2.81
CA PRO A 168 -13.45 10.50 1.91
C PRO A 168 -13.65 12.02 1.95
N ARG A 169 -13.29 12.64 3.07
CA ARG A 169 -13.49 14.08 3.34
C ARG A 169 -12.44 14.96 2.67
N CYS A 170 -11.31 14.40 2.28
CA CYS A 170 -10.22 15.17 1.69
C CYS A 170 -10.55 15.50 0.23
N SER A 171 -10.13 16.66 -0.26
CA SER A 171 -10.34 17.03 -1.67
C SER A 171 -9.64 16.03 -2.60
N GLU A 172 -10.30 15.64 -3.69
CA GLU A 172 -9.67 14.85 -4.75
C GLU A 172 -8.49 15.60 -5.37
N SER A 173 -8.62 16.91 -5.60
CA SER A 173 -7.56 17.69 -6.24
C SER A 173 -6.30 17.78 -5.37
N ASP A 174 -6.48 17.98 -4.06
CA ASP A 174 -5.35 18.05 -3.12
C ASP A 174 -4.68 16.69 -3.01
N PHE A 175 -5.45 15.61 -2.95
CA PHE A 175 -4.92 14.26 -2.98
C PHE A 175 -4.09 13.99 -4.25
N LEU A 176 -4.63 14.29 -5.43
CA LEU A 176 -3.92 14.04 -6.70
C LEU A 176 -2.62 14.84 -6.79
N ARG A 177 -2.64 16.11 -6.35
CA ARG A 177 -1.44 16.95 -6.26
C ARG A 177 -0.40 16.33 -5.34
N ASP A 178 -0.77 16.04 -4.10
CA ASP A 178 0.15 15.54 -3.09
C ASP A 178 0.69 14.13 -3.45
N PHE A 179 -0.18 13.26 -3.95
CA PHE A 179 0.20 11.93 -4.43
C PHE A 179 1.13 11.98 -5.65
N SER A 180 1.00 12.98 -6.52
CA SER A 180 1.93 13.17 -7.65
C SER A 180 3.36 13.45 -7.19
N LEU A 181 3.54 14.24 -6.12
CA LEU A 181 4.86 14.51 -5.53
C LEU A 181 5.50 13.23 -4.99
N VAL A 182 4.70 12.36 -4.35
CA VAL A 182 5.17 11.04 -3.90
C VAL A 182 5.64 10.18 -5.07
N LEU A 183 4.88 10.14 -6.17
CA LEU A 183 5.26 9.38 -7.35
C LEU A 183 6.57 9.89 -7.98
N GLU A 184 6.78 11.20 -8.02
CA GLU A 184 8.03 11.80 -8.50
C GLU A 184 9.23 11.32 -7.66
N ILE A 185 9.11 11.33 -6.34
CA ILE A 185 10.15 10.81 -5.43
C ILE A 185 10.42 9.33 -5.70
N LEU A 186 9.38 8.50 -5.80
CA LEU A 186 9.50 7.07 -6.07
C LEU A 186 10.13 6.75 -7.44
N LEU A 187 9.90 7.61 -8.44
CA LEU A 187 10.46 7.46 -9.78
C LEU A 187 11.98 7.73 -9.82
N VAL A 188 12.46 8.62 -8.96
CA VAL A 188 13.89 8.96 -8.83
C VAL A 188 14.64 7.86 -8.07
N THR A 189 14.00 7.16 -7.14
CA THR A 189 14.65 6.05 -6.43
C THR A 189 14.85 4.84 -7.35
N ARG A 190 15.85 4.02 -7.04
CA ARG A 190 16.10 2.73 -7.69
C ARG A 190 15.41 1.57 -6.99
N ASP A 191 14.56 1.85 -6.01
CA ASP A 191 13.87 0.82 -5.24
C ASP A 191 12.89 0.05 -6.14
N ASP A 192 12.77 -1.26 -5.95
CA ASP A 192 11.59 -1.98 -6.43
C ASP A 192 10.40 -1.52 -5.57
N VAL A 193 9.39 -0.93 -6.19
CA VAL A 193 8.26 -0.29 -5.50
C VAL A 193 6.97 -1.07 -5.73
N LEU A 194 6.22 -1.25 -4.66
CA LEU A 194 4.82 -1.69 -4.66
C LEU A 194 3.99 -0.63 -3.93
N ILE A 195 3.03 -0.03 -4.62
CA ILE A 195 2.02 0.84 -4.00
C ILE A 195 0.75 0.02 -3.84
N VAL A 196 0.18 0.00 -2.65
CA VAL A 196 -1.15 -0.54 -2.39
C VAL A 196 -1.99 0.55 -1.77
N ALA A 197 -3.22 0.71 -2.24
CA ALA A 197 -4.01 1.84 -1.81
C ALA A 197 -5.51 1.63 -1.81
N ASP A 198 -6.17 2.40 -0.95
CA ASP A 198 -7.60 2.67 -1.01
C ASP A 198 -7.81 4.18 -1.15
N PHE A 199 -8.01 4.64 -2.38
CA PHE A 199 -8.15 6.07 -2.68
C PHE A 199 -9.56 6.61 -2.46
N ASN A 200 -10.53 5.72 -2.25
CA ASN A 200 -11.94 6.12 -2.07
C ASN A 200 -12.42 7.14 -3.12
N LEU A 201 -12.02 6.94 -4.39
CA LEU A 201 -12.41 7.76 -5.52
C LEU A 201 -13.63 7.13 -6.20
N HIS A 202 -14.67 7.94 -6.42
CA HIS A 202 -15.74 7.54 -7.31
C HIS A 202 -15.23 7.72 -8.73
N VAL A 203 -15.35 6.68 -9.55
CA VAL A 203 -14.90 6.79 -10.92
C VAL A 203 -16.04 6.33 -11.80
N ASP A 204 -16.69 7.32 -12.40
CA ASP A 204 -17.70 7.15 -13.45
C ASP A 204 -17.09 6.52 -14.70
#